data_AF-A0A1F9K0R4-F1
#
_entry.id   AF-A0A1F9K0R4-F1
#
_cell.length_a   1.000
_cell.length_b   1.000
_cell.length_c   1.000
_cell.angle_alpha   90.00
_cell.angle_beta   90.00
_cell.angle_gamma   90.00
#
_symmetry.space_group_name_H-M   'P 1'
#
loop_
_entity.id
_entity.type
_entity.pdbx_description
1 polymer ?
#
loop_
_entity_poly.entity_id
_entity_poly.type
_entity_poly.pdbx_seq_one_letter_code
_entity_poly.pdbx_strand_id
1 'polypeptide(L)'
;MAKPESPWRCPDLPGIEAEVGVKAEKTPGTLEWGKKLSAEEAGAFTDKLCARMYARWEERIFQGSFMRDLEAGRLPLKTIRLFWQHWYSYPLEINNFHLIIYQRHMAFFSRHRELLAPYVGKISDELVNPSVPGHIQVLIKQGEVFGTSLDEMVNCQVFPECRALTEFARGLVYEGTMIEWWARSLNEEMFGHWSRKWRRALLEKYRFEDARLHYFQVHEEADLHEHEDGLMAHGQVARLVFQTMLQDGLVWSRPGWGPEYCCLTNADYVAMFHDGIYQHARESGHFS
;
A
#
# COMPACT_ATOMS: atom_id res chain seq x y z
N MET A 1 -14.27 -11.72 -31.34
CA MET A 1 -13.12 -10.83 -31.14
C MET A 1 -12.45 -11.24 -29.84
N ALA A 2 -11.22 -11.72 -29.91
CA ALA A 2 -10.44 -12.11 -28.73
C ALA A 2 -9.99 -10.84 -27.99
N LYS A 3 -10.13 -10.82 -26.65
CA LYS A 3 -9.58 -9.75 -25.81
C LYS A 3 -8.05 -9.81 -25.88
N PRO A 4 -7.34 -8.67 -26.01
CA PRO A 4 -5.89 -8.67 -25.92
C PRO A 4 -5.47 -9.08 -24.50
N GLU A 5 -4.58 -10.06 -24.39
CA GLU A 5 -3.96 -10.44 -23.13
C GLU A 5 -3.04 -9.31 -22.65
N SER A 6 -3.18 -8.94 -21.38
CA SER A 6 -2.25 -8.03 -20.70
C SER A 6 -0.82 -8.62 -20.74
N PRO A 7 0.20 -7.86 -21.17
CA PRO A 7 1.58 -8.37 -21.26
C PRO A 7 2.26 -8.57 -19.90
N TRP A 8 1.61 -8.25 -18.78
CA TRP A 8 2.21 -8.29 -17.45
C TRP A 8 1.62 -9.43 -16.61
N ARG A 9 2.21 -10.62 -16.77
CA ARG A 9 2.14 -11.65 -15.72
C ARG A 9 3.16 -11.27 -14.64
N CYS A 10 2.70 -11.11 -13.40
CA CYS A 10 3.57 -11.20 -12.23
C CYS A 10 4.35 -12.52 -12.35
N PRO A 11 5.69 -12.50 -12.51
CA PRO A 11 6.45 -13.73 -12.60
C PRO A 11 6.23 -14.53 -11.31
N ASP A 12 6.04 -15.85 -11.44
CA ASP A 12 6.06 -16.76 -10.31
C ASP A 12 7.32 -16.45 -9.48
N LEU A 13 7.12 -15.98 -8.24
CA LEU A 13 8.20 -15.62 -7.34
C LEU A 13 9.18 -16.81 -7.28
N PRO A 14 10.45 -16.65 -7.69
CA PRO A 14 11.39 -17.76 -7.65
C PRO A 14 11.55 -18.22 -6.20
N GLY A 15 11.53 -19.54 -5.99
CA GLY A 15 11.84 -20.14 -4.70
C GLY A 15 13.23 -19.68 -4.24
N ILE A 16 13.26 -18.83 -3.21
CA ILE A 16 14.50 -18.36 -2.61
C ILE A 16 15.03 -19.50 -1.74
N GLU A 17 15.98 -20.28 -2.26
CA GLU A 17 16.86 -21.08 -1.42
C GLU A 17 17.75 -20.12 -0.61
N ALA A 18 17.60 -20.18 0.71
CA ALA A 18 18.35 -19.35 1.64
C ALA A 18 19.81 -19.83 1.75
N GLU A 19 20.71 -19.26 0.93
CA GLU A 19 22.14 -19.31 1.22
C GLU A 19 22.47 -18.30 2.33
N VAL A 20 22.75 -18.83 3.53
CA VAL A 20 23.24 -18.06 4.67
C VAL A 20 24.70 -17.69 4.42
N GLY A 21 24.91 -16.55 3.75
CA GLY A 21 26.20 -15.93 3.56
C GLY A 21 26.06 -14.41 3.64
N VAL A 22 26.31 -13.83 4.82
CA VAL A 22 26.32 -12.37 5.00
C VAL A 22 27.55 -11.78 4.31
N LYS A 23 27.42 -11.49 3.01
CA LYS A 23 28.20 -10.44 2.36
C LYS A 23 27.36 -9.18 2.43
N ALA A 24 27.88 -8.15 3.09
CA ALA A 24 27.28 -6.82 3.06
C ALA A 24 27.19 -6.35 1.61
N GLU A 25 26.00 -6.46 1.01
CA GLU A 25 25.71 -5.82 -0.26
C GLU A 25 25.91 -4.31 -0.07
N LYS A 26 26.65 -3.68 -0.99
CA LYS A 26 26.78 -2.24 -1.06
C LYS A 26 25.37 -1.63 -1.04
N THR A 27 25.14 -0.72 -0.11
CA THR A 27 23.99 0.18 -0.09
C THR A 27 23.74 0.67 -1.52
N PRO A 28 22.50 0.61 -2.05
CA PRO A 28 22.19 1.14 -3.37
C PRO A 28 22.80 2.53 -3.50
N GLY A 29 23.48 2.78 -4.62
CA GLY A 29 24.32 3.96 -4.81
C GLY A 29 23.59 5.21 -4.32
N THR A 30 24.22 5.93 -3.39
CA THR A 30 23.65 7.11 -2.76
C THR A 30 23.17 8.07 -3.85
N LEU A 31 21.89 8.40 -3.87
CA LEU A 31 21.35 9.39 -4.81
C LEU A 31 21.98 10.75 -4.50
N GLU A 32 22.57 11.38 -5.51
CA GLU A 32 23.16 12.70 -5.39
C GLU A 32 22.12 13.77 -5.77
N TRP A 33 21.86 14.74 -4.89
CA TRP A 33 20.93 15.84 -5.18
C TRP A 33 21.27 16.47 -6.54
N GLY A 34 20.26 16.61 -7.42
CA GLY A 34 20.37 17.36 -8.67
C GLY A 34 21.05 16.58 -9.80
N LYS A 35 21.63 15.40 -9.50
CA LYS A 35 22.09 14.48 -10.53
C LYS A 35 20.89 13.77 -11.12
N LYS A 36 20.70 13.99 -12.42
CA LYS A 36 19.66 13.33 -13.21
C LYS A 36 20.08 11.91 -13.54
N LEU A 37 19.17 10.96 -13.39
CA LEU A 37 19.32 9.61 -13.93
C LEU A 37 18.74 9.54 -15.34
N SER A 38 19.30 8.69 -16.19
CA SER A 38 18.62 8.27 -17.42
C SER A 38 17.36 7.46 -17.07
N ALA A 39 16.46 7.29 -18.04
CA ALA A 39 15.26 6.46 -17.85
C ALA A 39 15.60 5.02 -17.46
N GLU A 40 16.67 4.46 -18.03
CA GLU A 40 17.17 3.11 -17.69
C GLU A 40 17.70 3.04 -16.26
N GLU A 41 18.53 4.00 -15.84
CA GLU A 41 19.06 4.06 -14.47
C GLU A 41 17.95 4.28 -13.43
N ALA A 42 16.97 5.15 -13.73
CA ALA A 42 15.82 5.39 -12.87
C ALA A 42 14.94 4.13 -12.75
N GLY A 43 14.74 3.42 -13.87
CA GLY A 43 14.05 2.13 -13.91
C GLY A 43 14.73 1.09 -13.03
N ALA A 44 16.02 0.84 -13.27
CA ALA A 44 16.81 -0.14 -12.53
C ALA A 44 16.89 0.18 -11.02
N PHE A 45 17.03 1.46 -10.65
CA PHE A 45 17.00 1.87 -9.25
C PHE A 45 15.66 1.55 -8.60
N THR A 46 14.56 1.89 -9.29
CA THR A 46 13.20 1.65 -8.80
C THR A 46 12.92 0.16 -8.68
N ASP A 47 13.32 -0.65 -9.65
CA ASP A 47 13.17 -2.11 -9.61
C ASP A 47 13.91 -2.74 -8.44
N LYS A 48 15.15 -2.32 -8.19
CA LYS A 48 15.92 -2.81 -7.05
C LYS A 48 15.24 -2.44 -5.73
N LEU A 49 14.68 -1.24 -5.63
CA LEU A 49 13.96 -0.80 -4.43
C LEU A 49 12.66 -1.60 -4.24
N CYS A 50 11.84 -1.72 -5.28
CA CYS A 50 10.61 -2.52 -5.26
C CYS A 50 10.89 -3.98 -4.91
N ALA A 51 11.91 -4.62 -5.48
CA ALA A 51 12.26 -6.01 -5.15
C ALA A 51 12.55 -6.21 -3.66
N ARG A 52 13.25 -5.26 -3.02
CA ARG A 52 13.51 -5.30 -1.57
C ARG A 52 12.26 -5.05 -0.75
N MET A 53 11.39 -4.15 -1.20
CA MET A 53 10.10 -3.89 -0.57
C MET A 53 9.19 -5.11 -0.66
N TYR A 54 9.11 -5.79 -1.81
CA TYR A 54 8.35 -7.02 -1.99
C TYR A 54 8.86 -8.14 -1.07
N ALA A 55 10.18 -8.33 -1.00
CA ALA A 55 10.78 -9.30 -0.07
C ALA A 55 10.43 -8.98 1.39
N ARG A 56 10.43 -7.69 1.76
CA ARG A 56 10.04 -7.24 3.11
C ARG A 56 8.56 -7.51 3.39
N TRP A 57 7.67 -7.28 2.42
CA TRP A 57 6.26 -7.60 2.53
C TRP A 57 6.01 -9.10 2.69
N GLU A 58 6.69 -9.91 1.90
CA GLU A 58 6.59 -11.36 1.99
C GLU A 58 7.00 -11.83 3.40
N GLU A 59 8.18 -11.42 3.87
CA GLU A 59 8.71 -11.81 5.18
C GLU A 59 7.81 -11.36 6.34
N ARG A 60 7.39 -10.10 6.34
CA ARG A 60 6.82 -9.44 7.53
C ARG A 60 5.30 -9.46 7.57
N ILE A 61 4.65 -9.48 6.41
CA ILE A 61 3.19 -9.33 6.31
C ILE A 61 2.58 -10.64 5.86
N PHE A 62 2.94 -11.15 4.67
CA PHE A 62 2.31 -12.36 4.14
C PHE A 62 2.72 -13.64 4.88
N GLN A 63 3.98 -13.74 5.28
CA GLN A 63 4.44 -14.77 6.22
C GLN A 63 4.25 -14.36 7.69
N GLY A 64 3.62 -13.21 7.97
CA GLY A 64 3.26 -12.80 9.32
C GLY A 64 2.20 -13.72 9.94
N SER A 65 2.18 -13.83 11.28
CA SER A 65 1.26 -14.73 11.99
C SER A 65 -0.21 -14.43 11.69
N PHE A 66 -0.57 -13.15 11.63
CA PHE A 66 -1.92 -12.71 11.27
C PHE A 66 -2.35 -13.27 9.90
N MET A 67 -1.55 -13.04 8.86
CA MET A 67 -1.91 -13.43 7.50
C MET A 67 -1.92 -14.95 7.32
N ARG A 68 -0.95 -15.67 7.92
CA ARG A 68 -0.95 -17.14 7.88
C ARG A 68 -2.20 -17.74 8.53
N ASP A 69 -2.66 -17.17 9.64
CA ASP A 69 -3.86 -17.65 10.32
C ASP A 69 -5.15 -17.24 9.60
N LEU A 70 -5.17 -16.06 8.97
CA LEU A 70 -6.25 -15.67 8.06
C LEU A 70 -6.36 -16.64 6.88
N GLU A 71 -5.26 -16.87 6.15
CA GLU A 71 -5.25 -17.75 4.96
C GLU A 71 -5.54 -19.21 5.31
N ALA A 72 -5.27 -19.63 6.55
CA ALA A 72 -5.62 -20.95 7.04
C ALA A 72 -7.06 -21.06 7.59
N GLY A 73 -7.79 -19.95 7.71
CA GLY A 73 -9.13 -19.94 8.33
C GLY A 73 -9.13 -20.11 9.85
N ARG A 74 -8.00 -19.88 10.51
CA ARG A 74 -7.84 -20.01 11.97
C ARG A 74 -8.13 -18.71 12.71
N LEU A 75 -8.01 -17.57 12.04
CA LEU A 75 -8.26 -16.27 12.66
C LEU A 75 -9.76 -16.12 12.97
N PRO A 76 -10.19 -15.89 14.22
CA PRO A 76 -11.61 -15.75 14.52
C PRO A 76 -12.23 -14.51 13.85
N LEU A 77 -13.51 -14.57 13.49
CA LEU A 77 -14.21 -13.42 12.88
C LEU A 77 -14.19 -12.19 13.79
N LYS A 78 -14.15 -12.36 15.12
CA LYS A 78 -13.99 -11.27 16.08
C LYS A 78 -12.66 -10.53 15.93
N THR A 79 -11.59 -11.24 15.54
CA THR A 79 -10.28 -10.63 15.25
C THR A 79 -10.30 -9.92 13.90
N ILE A 80 -10.99 -10.46 12.89
CA ILE A 80 -11.21 -9.74 11.61
C ILE A 80 -12.00 -8.44 11.84
N ARG A 81 -13.03 -8.47 12.69
CA ARG A 81 -13.75 -7.26 13.10
C ARG A 81 -12.84 -6.26 13.81
N LEU A 82 -12.00 -6.72 14.73
CA LEU A 82 -11.04 -5.87 15.44
C LEU A 82 -10.07 -5.20 14.47
N PHE A 83 -9.53 -5.97 13.51
CA PHE A 83 -8.69 -5.43 12.43
C PHE A 83 -9.43 -4.30 11.71
N TRP A 84 -10.67 -4.54 11.29
CA TRP A 84 -11.42 -3.58 10.49
C TRP A 84 -11.76 -2.28 11.23
N GLN A 85 -12.10 -2.39 12.52
CA GLN A 85 -12.34 -1.22 13.38
C GLN A 85 -11.14 -0.28 13.43
N HIS A 86 -9.93 -0.85 13.50
CA HIS A 86 -8.70 -0.09 13.57
C HIS A 86 -8.25 0.40 12.19
N TRP A 87 -8.52 -0.42 11.16
CA TRP A 87 -8.11 -0.15 9.78
C TRP A 87 -8.81 1.08 9.23
N TYR A 88 -10.09 1.27 9.59
CA TYR A 88 -10.94 2.36 9.12
C TYR A 88 -10.26 3.74 9.09
N SER A 89 -9.51 4.08 10.13
CA SER A 89 -8.86 5.39 10.24
C SER A 89 -7.73 5.63 9.22
N TYR A 90 -7.06 4.57 8.76
CA TYR A 90 -5.90 4.69 7.89
C TYR A 90 -6.28 5.13 6.46
N PRO A 91 -7.17 4.42 5.72
CA PRO A 91 -7.58 4.86 4.38
C PRO A 91 -8.19 6.26 4.37
N LEU A 92 -8.97 6.62 5.40
CA LEU A 92 -9.51 7.98 5.53
C LEU A 92 -8.43 9.07 5.48
N GLU A 93 -7.36 8.88 6.25
CA GLU A 93 -6.27 9.85 6.34
C GLU A 93 -5.38 9.80 5.09
N ILE A 94 -5.13 8.62 4.53
CA ILE A 94 -4.36 8.47 3.28
C ILE A 94 -5.04 9.18 2.10
N ASN A 95 -6.36 9.03 1.97
CA ASN A 95 -7.13 9.67 0.91
C ASN A 95 -7.03 11.19 1.02
N ASN A 96 -7.10 11.72 2.25
CA ASN A 96 -6.87 13.13 2.53
C ASN A 96 -5.42 13.57 2.23
N PHE A 97 -4.43 12.74 2.57
CA PHE A 97 -3.03 13.06 2.28
C PHE A 97 -2.75 13.18 0.79
N HIS A 98 -3.39 12.38 -0.08
CA HIS A 98 -3.24 12.56 -1.52
C HIS A 98 -3.72 13.94 -2.01
N LEU A 99 -4.76 14.53 -1.40
CA LEU A 99 -5.16 15.91 -1.71
C LEU A 99 -4.10 16.93 -1.29
N ILE A 100 -3.51 16.76 -0.11
CA ILE A 100 -2.44 17.63 0.39
C ILE A 100 -1.20 17.52 -0.50
N ILE A 101 -0.86 16.30 -0.92
CA ILE A 101 0.26 16.03 -1.81
C ILE A 101 0.04 16.65 -3.18
N TYR A 102 -1.18 16.58 -3.72
CA TYR A 102 -1.54 17.27 -4.96
C TYR A 102 -1.29 18.78 -4.86
N GLN A 103 -1.73 19.41 -3.78
CA GLN A 103 -1.46 20.83 -3.53
C GLN A 103 0.04 21.13 -3.38
N ARG A 104 0.76 20.38 -2.53
CA ARG A 104 2.17 20.63 -2.20
C ARG A 104 3.10 20.37 -3.38
N HIS A 105 2.80 19.37 -4.19
CA HIS A 105 3.65 18.95 -5.32
C HIS A 105 3.17 19.55 -6.65
N MET A 106 2.26 20.52 -6.62
CA MET A 106 1.68 21.12 -7.83
C MET A 106 2.72 21.71 -8.78
N ALA A 107 3.82 22.27 -8.28
CA ALA A 107 4.90 22.80 -9.12
C ALA A 107 5.59 21.71 -9.95
N PHE A 108 5.76 20.51 -9.39
CA PHE A 108 6.29 19.35 -10.11
C PHE A 108 5.29 18.87 -11.16
N PHE A 109 4.02 18.68 -10.79
CA PHE A 109 2.99 18.27 -11.75
C PHE A 109 2.73 19.30 -12.85
N SER A 110 2.94 20.59 -12.58
CA SER A 110 2.85 21.65 -13.60
C SER A 110 3.95 21.54 -14.66
N ARG A 111 5.11 20.98 -14.31
CA ARG A 111 6.23 20.68 -15.22
C ARG A 111 6.06 19.35 -15.94
N HIS A 112 5.42 18.38 -15.30
CA HIS A 112 5.15 17.03 -15.80
C HIS A 112 3.65 16.81 -15.96
N ARG A 113 3.05 17.54 -16.91
CA ARG A 113 1.59 17.60 -17.08
C ARG A 113 0.98 16.27 -17.46
N GLU A 114 1.76 15.41 -18.11
CA GLU A 114 1.40 14.04 -18.42
C GLU A 114 1.12 13.19 -17.17
N LEU A 115 1.66 13.58 -16.00
CA LEU A 115 1.40 12.92 -14.72
C LEU A 115 0.15 13.44 -14.00
N LEU A 116 -0.43 14.57 -14.44
CA LEU A 116 -1.62 15.15 -13.81
C LEU A 116 -2.83 14.24 -13.96
N ALA A 117 -3.12 13.79 -15.19
CA ALA A 117 -4.31 12.98 -15.44
C ALA A 117 -4.29 11.65 -14.66
N PRO A 118 -3.20 10.87 -14.67
CA PRO A 118 -3.12 9.66 -13.86
C PRO A 118 -3.26 9.93 -12.36
N TYR A 119 -2.63 11.00 -11.85
CA TYR A 119 -2.68 11.29 -10.41
C TYR A 119 -4.04 11.84 -9.94
N VAL A 120 -4.69 12.69 -10.74
CA VAL A 120 -6.04 13.17 -10.45
C VAL A 120 -7.05 12.03 -10.60
N GLY A 121 -6.85 11.13 -11.56
CA GLY A 121 -7.63 9.90 -11.69
C GLY A 121 -7.63 9.08 -10.40
N LYS A 122 -6.44 8.83 -9.85
CA LYS A 122 -6.30 8.19 -8.54
C LYS A 122 -7.06 8.93 -7.42
N ILE A 123 -6.93 10.25 -7.33
CA ILE A 123 -7.67 11.04 -6.32
C ILE A 123 -9.19 10.91 -6.51
N SER A 124 -9.64 10.81 -7.76
CA SER A 124 -11.04 10.55 -8.08
C SER A 124 -11.49 9.18 -7.60
N ASP A 125 -10.67 8.14 -7.73
CA ASP A 125 -11.03 6.81 -7.19
C ASP A 125 -11.19 6.85 -5.67
N GLU A 126 -10.26 7.53 -4.99
CA GLU A 126 -10.30 7.59 -3.53
C GLU A 126 -11.50 8.37 -2.95
N LEU A 127 -12.09 9.31 -3.70
CA LEU A 127 -13.10 10.26 -3.19
C LEU A 127 -14.44 10.24 -3.92
N VAL A 128 -14.47 9.74 -5.15
CA VAL A 128 -15.63 9.83 -6.05
C VAL A 128 -16.08 8.45 -6.51
N ASN A 129 -15.17 7.58 -6.96
CA ASN A 129 -15.54 6.25 -7.48
C ASN A 129 -15.51 5.18 -6.38
N PRO A 130 -16.40 4.17 -6.41
CA PRO A 130 -17.49 3.95 -7.37
C PRO A 130 -18.73 4.83 -7.13
N SER A 131 -18.82 5.47 -5.96
CA SER A 131 -19.83 6.47 -5.63
C SER A 131 -19.33 7.31 -4.46
N VAL A 132 -19.53 8.63 -4.48
CA VAL A 132 -19.15 9.54 -3.38
C VAL A 132 -19.66 8.99 -2.04
N PRO A 133 -18.81 8.86 -0.98
CA PRO A 133 -17.43 9.37 -0.84
C PRO A 133 -16.30 8.42 -1.29
N GLY A 134 -16.47 7.68 -2.38
CA GLY A 134 -15.43 6.88 -3.02
C GLY A 134 -15.08 5.60 -2.26
N HIS A 135 -13.80 5.24 -2.20
CA HIS A 135 -13.29 4.07 -1.46
C HIS A 135 -13.71 4.03 0.01
N ILE A 136 -13.92 5.19 0.64
CA ILE A 136 -14.41 5.30 2.03
C ILE A 136 -15.79 4.61 2.18
N GLN A 137 -16.67 4.76 1.19
CA GLN A 137 -17.99 4.13 1.24
C GLN A 137 -17.90 2.59 1.19
N VAL A 138 -16.92 2.08 0.43
CA VAL A 138 -16.70 0.65 0.28
C VAL A 138 -16.08 0.06 1.55
N LEU A 139 -15.15 0.79 2.18
CA LEU A 139 -14.57 0.48 3.48
C LEU A 139 -15.63 0.35 4.58
N ILE A 140 -16.58 1.29 4.64
CA ILE A 140 -17.68 1.27 5.62
C ILE A 140 -18.56 0.02 5.42
N LYS A 141 -19.02 -0.22 4.17
CA LYS A 141 -19.86 -1.38 3.84
C LYS A 141 -19.18 -2.71 4.15
N GLN A 142 -17.87 -2.80 3.92
CA GLN A 142 -17.11 -4.00 4.27
C GLN A 142 -17.06 -4.23 5.79
N GLY A 143 -17.00 -3.16 6.59
CA GLY A 143 -17.09 -3.24 8.04
C GLY A 143 -18.44 -3.79 8.51
N GLU A 144 -19.53 -3.32 7.92
CA GLU A 144 -20.88 -3.83 8.19
C GLU A 144 -20.99 -5.32 7.83
N VAL A 145 -20.35 -5.75 6.74
CA VAL A 145 -20.27 -7.18 6.35
C VAL A 145 -19.55 -8.02 7.40
N PHE A 146 -18.49 -7.50 8.01
CA PHE A 146 -17.81 -8.16 9.13
C PHE A 146 -18.58 -8.04 10.45
N GLY A 147 -19.61 -7.20 10.50
CA GLY A 147 -20.45 -6.99 11.68
C GLY A 147 -19.93 -5.89 12.60
N THR A 148 -19.16 -4.92 12.10
CA THR A 148 -18.88 -3.68 12.82
C THR A 148 -19.73 -2.53 12.29
N SER A 149 -20.27 -1.70 13.19
CA SER A 149 -21.03 -0.52 12.82
C SER A 149 -20.11 0.65 12.46
N LEU A 150 -20.65 1.63 11.74
CA LEU A 150 -19.95 2.88 11.48
C LEU A 150 -19.55 3.60 12.77
N ASP A 151 -20.41 3.60 13.78
CA ASP A 151 -20.16 4.27 15.06
C ASP A 151 -18.96 3.64 15.80
N GLU A 152 -18.87 2.30 15.80
CA GLU A 152 -17.71 1.58 16.35
C GLU A 152 -16.41 1.90 15.60
N MET A 153 -16.47 2.03 14.28
CA MET A 153 -15.30 2.38 13.46
C MET A 153 -14.85 3.83 13.68
N VAL A 154 -15.80 4.77 13.68
CA VAL A 154 -15.53 6.21 13.84
C VAL A 154 -14.98 6.53 15.23
N ASN A 155 -15.56 5.93 16.28
CA ASN A 155 -15.15 6.18 17.66
C ASN A 155 -14.09 5.19 18.16
N CYS A 156 -13.49 4.40 17.26
CA CYS A 156 -12.43 3.48 17.61
C CYS A 156 -11.21 4.24 18.17
N GLN A 157 -10.82 3.90 19.40
CA GLN A 157 -9.53 4.32 19.95
C GLN A 157 -8.43 3.43 19.37
N VAL A 158 -7.90 3.85 18.22
CA VAL A 158 -6.93 3.08 17.45
C VAL A 158 -5.69 2.80 18.30
N PHE A 159 -5.32 1.53 18.41
CA PHE A 159 -4.09 1.09 19.08
C PHE A 159 -2.85 1.83 18.55
N PRO A 160 -1.85 2.11 19.42
CA PRO A 160 -0.62 2.78 19.01
C PRO A 160 0.07 2.12 17.80
N GLU A 161 0.13 0.79 17.77
CA GLU A 161 0.72 -0.04 16.73
C GLU A 161 0.03 0.18 15.38
N CYS A 162 -1.30 0.27 15.41
CA CYS A 162 -2.13 0.51 14.23
C CYS A 162 -2.04 1.96 13.76
N ARG A 163 -2.03 2.91 14.71
CA ARG A 163 -2.00 4.35 14.44
C ARG A 163 -0.67 4.80 13.84
N ALA A 164 0.42 4.14 14.21
CA ALA A 164 1.76 4.53 13.78
C ALA A 164 1.97 4.52 12.26
N LEU A 165 1.28 3.64 11.52
CA LEU A 165 1.32 3.62 10.06
C LEU A 165 0.81 4.95 9.48
N THR A 166 -0.31 5.46 10.01
CA THR A 166 -0.85 6.78 9.64
C THR A 166 0.09 7.90 10.05
N GLU A 167 0.69 7.83 11.24
CA GLU A 167 1.59 8.89 11.72
C GLU A 167 2.90 8.96 10.93
N PHE A 168 3.43 7.82 10.49
CA PHE A 168 4.57 7.80 9.58
C PHE A 168 4.23 8.49 8.25
N ALA A 169 3.09 8.12 7.65
CA ALA A 169 2.58 8.79 6.45
C ALA A 169 2.41 10.30 6.66
N ARG A 170 1.79 10.71 7.78
CA ARG A 170 1.58 12.12 8.14
C ARG A 170 2.89 12.87 8.24
N GLY A 171 3.89 12.30 8.92
CA GLY A 171 5.23 12.88 9.03
C GLY A 171 5.86 13.14 7.67
N LEU A 172 5.74 12.21 6.72
CA LEU A 172 6.23 12.39 5.35
C LEU A 172 5.48 13.52 4.60
N VAL A 173 4.17 13.68 4.81
CA VAL A 173 3.40 14.76 4.18
C VAL A 173 3.85 16.14 4.66
N TYR A 174 4.00 16.31 5.98
CA TYR A 174 4.20 17.64 6.56
C TYR A 174 5.68 18.02 6.65
N GLU A 175 6.54 17.07 7.01
CA GLU A 175 7.97 17.29 7.28
C GLU A 175 8.88 16.67 6.21
N GLY A 176 8.36 15.71 5.46
CA GLY A 176 9.12 14.97 4.47
C GLY A 176 9.31 15.73 3.16
N THR A 177 10.19 15.18 2.34
CA THR A 177 10.47 15.66 0.99
C THR A 177 9.61 14.92 -0.02
N MET A 178 9.54 15.44 -1.25
CA MET A 178 8.78 14.77 -2.32
C MET A 178 9.24 13.32 -2.53
N ILE A 179 10.56 13.07 -2.57
CA ILE A 179 11.08 11.73 -2.91
C ILE A 179 10.80 10.74 -1.78
N GLU A 180 10.76 11.21 -0.53
CA GLU A 180 10.44 10.41 0.64
C GLU A 180 8.99 9.89 0.57
N TRP A 181 8.03 10.78 0.27
CA TRP A 181 6.63 10.40 0.10
C TRP A 181 6.43 9.42 -1.07
N TRP A 182 7.04 9.71 -2.22
CA TRP A 182 6.86 8.86 -3.41
C TRP A 182 7.58 7.52 -3.28
N ALA A 183 8.72 7.46 -2.59
CA ALA A 183 9.35 6.19 -2.25
C ALA A 183 8.47 5.33 -1.33
N ARG A 184 7.81 5.95 -0.35
CA ARG A 184 6.80 5.27 0.47
C ARG A 184 5.66 4.72 -0.40
N SER A 185 5.19 5.53 -1.35
CA SER A 185 4.02 5.23 -2.19
C SER A 185 4.26 4.05 -3.16
N LEU A 186 5.51 3.62 -3.36
CA LEU A 186 5.83 2.38 -4.10
C LEU A 186 5.20 1.12 -3.47
N ASN A 187 4.72 1.19 -2.23
CA ASN A 187 4.02 0.09 -1.56
C ASN A 187 2.58 -0.12 -2.07
N GLU A 188 2.01 0.77 -2.88
CA GLU A 188 0.60 0.71 -3.29
C GLU A 188 0.24 -0.58 -4.02
N GLU A 189 1.10 -1.06 -4.93
CA GLU A 189 0.91 -2.35 -5.59
C GLU A 189 0.75 -3.51 -4.59
N MET A 190 1.46 -3.45 -3.46
CA MET A 190 1.37 -4.50 -2.44
C MET A 190 0.05 -4.49 -1.69
N PHE A 191 -0.65 -3.35 -1.59
CA PHE A 191 -2.01 -3.32 -1.05
C PHE A 191 -3.01 -4.02 -1.96
N GLY A 192 -2.79 -4.00 -3.28
CA GLY A 192 -3.54 -4.82 -4.24
C GLY A 192 -3.33 -6.32 -4.02
N HIS A 193 -2.07 -6.74 -3.88
CA HIS A 193 -1.75 -8.15 -3.59
C HIS A 193 -2.26 -8.61 -2.23
N TRP A 194 -2.20 -7.74 -1.22
CA TRP A 194 -2.77 -7.96 0.10
C TRP A 194 -4.30 -8.14 0.02
N SER A 195 -4.98 -7.28 -0.74
CA SER A 195 -6.43 -7.36 -0.95
C SER A 195 -6.84 -8.68 -1.60
N ARG A 196 -6.10 -9.11 -2.64
CA ARG A 196 -6.30 -10.42 -3.28
C ARG A 196 -6.18 -11.58 -2.28
N LYS A 197 -5.14 -11.59 -1.45
CA LYS A 197 -4.91 -12.66 -0.44
C LYS A 197 -6.03 -12.69 0.60
N TRP A 198 -6.44 -11.52 1.10
CA TRP A 198 -7.59 -11.40 2.01
C TRP A 198 -8.87 -11.92 1.38
N ARG A 199 -9.22 -11.46 0.17
CA ARG A 199 -10.41 -11.91 -0.55
C ARG A 199 -10.44 -13.42 -0.72
N ARG A 200 -9.33 -14.01 -1.17
CA ARG A 200 -9.18 -15.47 -1.31
C ARG A 200 -9.47 -16.19 0.00
N ALA A 201 -8.87 -15.75 1.11
CA ALA A 201 -9.11 -16.36 2.41
C ALA A 201 -10.57 -16.26 2.84
N LEU A 202 -11.19 -15.08 2.69
CA LEU A 202 -12.59 -14.83 3.05
C LEU A 202 -13.57 -15.70 2.26
N LEU A 203 -13.31 -15.91 0.96
CA LEU A 203 -14.10 -16.80 0.11
C LEU A 203 -13.92 -18.27 0.49
N GLU A 204 -12.67 -18.73 0.55
CA GLU A 204 -12.36 -20.16 0.63
C GLU A 204 -12.48 -20.72 2.04
N LYS A 205 -12.10 -19.95 3.06
CA LYS A 205 -12.01 -20.41 4.46
C LYS A 205 -13.17 -19.92 5.30
N TYR A 206 -13.60 -18.68 5.10
CA TYR A 206 -14.67 -18.06 5.89
C TYR A 206 -16.04 -18.12 5.20
N ARG A 207 -16.09 -18.59 3.95
CA ARG A 207 -17.34 -18.81 3.19
C ARG A 207 -18.18 -17.54 3.01
N PHE A 208 -17.53 -16.38 2.93
CA PHE A 208 -18.21 -15.17 2.49
C PHE A 208 -18.62 -15.31 1.02
N GLU A 209 -19.73 -14.67 0.67
CA GLU A 209 -20.13 -14.49 -0.73
C GLU A 209 -19.28 -13.40 -1.38
N ASP A 210 -18.83 -13.62 -2.61
CA ASP A 210 -17.96 -12.67 -3.32
C ASP A 210 -18.60 -11.30 -3.48
N ALA A 211 -19.90 -11.23 -3.72
CA ALA A 211 -20.66 -9.98 -3.81
C ALA A 211 -20.60 -9.12 -2.54
N ARG A 212 -20.19 -9.70 -1.40
CA ARG A 212 -20.06 -9.00 -0.11
C ARG A 212 -18.63 -8.55 0.19
N LEU A 213 -17.67 -8.79 -0.71
CA LEU A 213 -16.25 -8.50 -0.53
C LEU A 213 -15.77 -7.32 -1.39
N HIS A 214 -16.65 -6.33 -1.59
CA HIS A 214 -16.44 -5.26 -2.57
C HIS A 214 -15.18 -4.43 -2.32
N TYR A 215 -14.78 -4.22 -1.06
CA TYR A 215 -13.54 -3.50 -0.74
C TYR A 215 -12.32 -4.17 -1.37
N PHE A 216 -12.22 -5.49 -1.21
CA PHE A 216 -11.06 -6.21 -1.71
C PHE A 216 -11.07 -6.34 -3.22
N GLN A 217 -12.26 -6.39 -3.85
CA GLN A 217 -12.38 -6.35 -5.30
C GLN A 217 -11.88 -5.01 -5.86
N VAL A 218 -12.37 -3.90 -5.29
CA VAL A 218 -12.00 -2.55 -5.73
C VAL A 218 -10.51 -2.30 -5.56
N HIS A 219 -9.92 -2.64 -4.41
CA HIS A 219 -8.48 -2.44 -4.21
C HIS A 219 -7.61 -3.43 -5.00
N GLU A 220 -8.03 -4.69 -5.17
CA GLU A 220 -7.31 -5.62 -6.07
C GLU A 220 -7.28 -5.07 -7.50
N GLU A 221 -8.41 -4.52 -7.99
CA GLU A 221 -8.51 -3.93 -9.31
C GLU A 221 -7.73 -2.61 -9.41
N ALA A 222 -7.98 -1.64 -8.53
CA ALA A 222 -7.39 -0.31 -8.59
C ALA A 222 -5.87 -0.28 -8.42
N ASP A 223 -5.34 -1.19 -7.61
CA ASP A 223 -3.90 -1.21 -7.32
C ASP A 223 -3.11 -2.04 -8.34
N LEU A 224 -3.74 -3.01 -9.04
CA LEU A 224 -3.04 -3.96 -9.91
C LEU A 224 -3.44 -3.89 -11.40
N HIS A 225 -4.58 -3.29 -11.74
CA HIS A 225 -5.14 -3.32 -13.10
C HIS A 225 -5.41 -1.89 -13.61
N GLU A 226 -5.26 -1.69 -14.92
CA GLU A 226 -5.80 -0.50 -15.58
C GLU A 226 -7.34 -0.60 -15.60
N HIS A 227 -8.01 0.49 -15.23
CA HIS A 227 -9.47 0.55 -15.23
C HIS A 227 -10.04 0.71 -16.65
N GLU A 228 -11.32 0.38 -16.83
CA GLU A 228 -12.01 0.45 -18.14
C GLU A 228 -11.99 1.85 -18.78
N ASP A 229 -11.83 2.92 -18.00
CA ASP A 229 -11.73 4.31 -18.48
C ASP A 229 -10.28 4.75 -18.82
N GLY A 230 -9.32 3.83 -18.84
CA GLY A 230 -7.91 4.12 -19.11
C GLY A 230 -7.16 4.75 -17.93
N LEU A 231 -7.72 4.64 -16.71
CA LEU A 231 -7.03 5.04 -15.49
C LEU A 231 -5.96 4.00 -15.14
N MET A 232 -4.75 4.52 -14.89
CA MET A 232 -3.58 3.72 -14.55
C MET A 232 -3.70 3.16 -13.13
N ALA A 233 -3.21 1.93 -12.91
CA ALA A 233 -3.18 1.32 -11.59
C ALA A 233 -2.40 2.18 -10.59
N HIS A 234 -2.83 2.24 -9.33
CA HIS A 234 -2.24 3.16 -8.34
C HIS A 234 -0.74 2.92 -8.15
N GLY A 235 -0.33 1.64 -8.07
CA GLY A 235 1.09 1.27 -8.02
C GLY A 235 1.91 1.75 -9.22
N GLN A 236 1.33 1.74 -10.42
CA GLN A 236 1.97 2.24 -11.63
C GLN A 236 2.11 3.77 -11.60
N VAL A 237 1.11 4.49 -11.10
CA VAL A 237 1.17 5.96 -10.93
C VAL A 237 2.30 6.32 -9.97
N ALA A 238 2.38 5.67 -8.81
CA ALA A 238 3.44 5.92 -7.83
C ALA A 238 4.83 5.66 -8.41
N ARG A 239 4.99 4.55 -9.13
CA ARG A 239 6.23 4.18 -9.81
C ARG A 239 6.65 5.20 -10.86
N LEU A 240 5.72 5.65 -11.70
CA LEU A 240 5.98 6.62 -12.75
C LEU A 240 6.41 7.96 -12.16
N VAL A 241 5.69 8.47 -11.15
CA VAL A 241 6.06 9.73 -10.49
C VAL A 241 7.44 9.64 -9.85
N PHE A 242 7.72 8.54 -9.15
CA PHE A 242 9.02 8.31 -8.51
C PHE A 242 10.17 8.28 -9.54
N GLN A 243 10.00 7.56 -10.65
CA GLN A 243 10.99 7.51 -11.73
C GLN A 243 11.21 8.86 -12.39
N THR A 244 10.15 9.65 -12.63
CA THR A 244 10.29 11.00 -13.18
C THR A 244 11.07 11.91 -12.24
N MET A 245 10.89 11.78 -10.93
CA MET A 245 11.69 12.53 -9.96
C MET A 245 13.17 12.16 -9.99
N LEU A 246 13.50 10.87 -10.14
CA LEU A 246 14.89 10.42 -10.32
C LEU A 246 15.52 11.00 -11.60
N GLN A 247 14.75 11.04 -12.70
CA GLN A 247 15.20 11.62 -13.97
C GLN A 247 15.41 13.13 -13.90
N ASP A 248 14.68 13.83 -13.02
CA ASP A 248 14.87 15.25 -12.79
C ASP A 248 15.94 15.59 -11.74
N GLY A 249 16.50 14.57 -11.06
CA GLY A 249 17.43 14.77 -9.96
C GLY A 249 16.78 15.35 -8.70
N LEU A 250 15.45 15.24 -8.57
CA LEU A 250 14.67 15.69 -7.41
C LEU A 250 14.71 14.65 -6.29
N VAL A 251 15.93 14.31 -5.86
CA VAL A 251 16.21 13.15 -5.01
C VAL A 251 16.64 13.50 -3.60
N TRP A 252 16.45 14.75 -3.19
CA TRP A 252 16.80 15.16 -1.84
C TRP A 252 15.93 14.50 -0.79
N SER A 253 16.59 13.89 0.19
CA SER A 253 15.99 13.40 1.42
C SER A 253 16.68 14.05 2.61
N ARG A 254 15.96 14.12 3.73
CA ARG A 254 16.52 14.43 5.03
C ARG A 254 17.57 13.36 5.41
N PRO A 255 18.61 13.71 6.20
CA PRO A 255 19.58 12.73 6.65
C PRO A 255 18.91 11.56 7.38
N GLY A 256 19.15 10.33 6.93
CA GLY A 256 18.52 9.12 7.48
C GLY A 256 17.16 8.75 6.88
N TRP A 257 16.59 9.58 6.01
CA TRP A 257 15.26 9.39 5.41
C TRP A 257 15.33 9.05 3.91
N GLY A 258 16.37 8.36 3.46
CA GLY A 258 16.52 8.02 2.04
C GLY A 258 15.31 7.25 1.48
N PRO A 259 15.12 7.21 0.15
CA PRO A 259 14.00 6.52 -0.49
C PRO A 259 13.82 5.08 -0.02
N GLU A 260 14.94 4.36 0.12
CA GLU A 260 14.94 3.00 0.63
C GLU A 260 14.34 2.89 2.03
N TYR A 261 14.79 3.74 2.96
CA TYR A 261 14.25 3.78 4.31
C TYR A 261 12.75 4.04 4.27
N CYS A 262 12.31 5.10 3.57
CA CYS A 262 10.89 5.45 3.51
C CYS A 262 10.01 4.33 2.92
N CYS A 263 10.52 3.63 1.91
CA CYS A 263 9.83 2.52 1.25
C CYS A 263 9.72 1.29 2.17
N LEU A 264 10.84 0.85 2.76
CA LEU A 264 10.87 -0.36 3.60
C LEU A 264 10.20 -0.14 4.96
N THR A 265 10.35 1.04 5.56
CA THR A 265 9.74 1.38 6.84
C THR A 265 8.21 1.41 6.75
N ASN A 266 7.62 1.77 5.61
CA ASN A 266 6.18 1.65 5.43
C ASN A 266 5.73 0.19 5.49
N ALA A 267 6.45 -0.75 4.86
CA ALA A 267 6.14 -2.17 4.98
C ALA A 267 6.26 -2.65 6.44
N ASP A 268 7.26 -2.18 7.18
CA ASP A 268 7.42 -2.49 8.60
C ASP A 268 6.25 -1.95 9.44
N TYR A 269 5.74 -0.75 9.16
CA TYR A 269 4.55 -0.20 9.83
C TYR A 269 3.25 -0.94 9.46
N VAL A 270 3.12 -1.44 8.22
CA VAL A 270 2.00 -2.32 7.85
C VAL A 270 2.09 -3.64 8.61
N ALA A 271 3.28 -4.23 8.75
CA ALA A 271 3.48 -5.43 9.55
C ALA A 271 3.12 -5.19 11.02
N MET A 272 3.58 -4.06 11.60
CA MET A 272 3.28 -3.69 12.98
C MET A 272 1.77 -3.51 13.21
N PHE A 273 1.03 -2.99 12.23
CA PHE A 273 -0.43 -2.96 12.29
C PHE A 273 -1.01 -4.37 12.48
N HIS A 274 -0.61 -5.32 11.63
CA HIS A 274 -1.10 -6.70 11.68
C HIS A 274 -0.72 -7.39 13.00
N ASP A 275 0.54 -7.23 13.42
CA ASP A 275 1.07 -7.80 14.65
C ASP A 275 0.38 -7.23 15.89
N GLY A 276 0.10 -5.91 15.91
CA GLY A 276 -0.63 -5.26 17.01
C GLY A 276 -2.05 -5.79 17.16
N ILE A 277 -2.79 -5.92 16.05
CA ILE A 277 -4.13 -6.54 16.08
C ILE A 277 -4.06 -7.99 16.57
N TYR A 278 -3.09 -8.75 16.06
CA TYR A 278 -2.89 -10.14 16.45
C TYR A 278 -2.60 -10.24 17.95
N GLN A 279 -1.66 -9.47 18.47
CA GLN A 279 -1.32 -9.48 19.90
C GLN A 279 -2.53 -9.11 20.79
N HIS A 280 -3.20 -7.99 20.50
CA HIS A 280 -4.32 -7.54 21.32
C HIS A 280 -5.51 -8.50 21.30
N ALA A 281 -5.76 -9.18 20.18
CA ALA A 281 -6.80 -10.19 20.15
C ALA A 281 -6.42 -11.46 20.94
N ARG A 282 -5.13 -11.80 21.14
CA ARG A 282 -4.72 -12.86 22.08
C ARG A 282 -4.94 -12.45 23.52
N GLU A 283 -4.48 -11.25 23.87
CA GLU A 283 -4.59 -10.70 25.21
C GLU A 283 -6.04 -10.55 25.65
N SER A 284 -6.93 -10.21 24.70
CA SER A 284 -8.38 -10.12 24.92
C SER A 284 -9.08 -11.48 24.94
N GLY A 285 -8.35 -12.59 24.81
CA GLY A 285 -8.89 -13.94 24.79
C GLY A 285 -9.75 -14.27 23.57
N HIS A 286 -9.58 -13.53 22.46
CA HIS A 286 -10.30 -13.82 21.22
C HIS A 286 -9.73 -15.04 20.52
N PHE A 287 -8.46 -15.36 20.76
CA PHE A 287 -7.79 -16.53 20.20
C PHE A 287 -6.58 -16.94 21.06
N SER A 288 -6.25 -18.23 21.04
CA SER A 288 -5.15 -18.84 21.81
C SER A 288 -3.96 -19.20 20.93
#